data_AF-A0A1Q8KPK7-F1
#
_entry.id   AF-A0A1Q8KPK7-F1
#
_cell.length_a   1.000
_cell.length_b   1.000
_cell.length_c   1.000
_cell.angle_alpha   90.00
_cell.angle_beta   90.00
_cell.angle_gamma   90.00
#
_symmetry.space_group_name_H-M   'P 1'
#
loop_
_entity.id
_entity.type
_entity.pdbx_description
1 polymer ?
#
loop_
_entity_poly.entity_id
_entity_poly.type
_entity_poly.pdbx_seq_one_letter_code
_entity_poly.pdbx_strand_id
1 'polypeptide(L)'
;MTQPTAGGNNRPSGCIVVVMPRVTRGFVGRRPRDSRLPPGQYDAGDQWPVLTAERAPHLDTDRWTFRIEGLVEREVEWTWDEIGALPRERWDGDIHCVTTWSKFGMRWSGIPVDDLLEAAGPLPRARFVVAHSHSGYTTNLPLADVTGGRAWLAFDAQGGPLTREHGGPARLLVPHLYFWKSVKWVAGLRVLAEDEPGFWERNGYHDRGDPWREQRFQGD
;
A
#
# COMPACT_ATOMS: atom_id res chain seq x y z
N MET A 1 -83.60 30.38 38.60
CA MET A 1 -84.10 29.51 39.69
C MET A 1 -83.93 28.07 39.25
N THR A 2 -83.07 27.35 39.99
CA THR A 2 -83.09 25.89 40.26
C THR A 2 -83.13 24.85 39.13
N GLN A 3 -82.07 24.03 39.13
CA GLN A 3 -81.92 22.72 38.48
C GLN A 3 -83.03 21.72 38.87
N PRO A 4 -83.08 20.55 38.20
CA PRO A 4 -82.48 19.38 38.85
C PRO A 4 -81.62 18.51 37.93
N THR A 5 -80.68 17.82 38.58
CA THR A 5 -79.72 16.85 38.05
C THR A 5 -80.27 15.42 38.11
N ALA A 6 -80.05 14.65 37.06
CA ALA A 6 -80.00 13.18 37.06
C ALA A 6 -78.78 12.83 36.18
N GLY A 7 -77.71 12.22 36.70
CA GLY A 7 -77.70 10.86 37.25
C GLY A 7 -77.08 9.97 36.17
N GLY A 8 -75.75 10.05 36.03
CA GLY A 8 -74.99 9.41 34.95
C GLY A 8 -74.92 7.89 35.07
N ASN A 9 -74.73 7.23 33.93
CA ASN A 9 -74.19 5.88 33.90
C ASN A 9 -73.12 5.72 32.81
N ASN A 10 -72.09 5.02 33.22
CA ASN A 10 -70.73 5.00 32.71
C ASN A 10 -70.56 3.79 31.77
N ARG A 11 -69.99 3.97 30.57
CA ARG A 11 -69.36 2.88 29.81
C ARG A 11 -68.08 3.40 29.16
N PRO A 12 -66.90 2.85 29.50
CA PRO A 12 -65.65 3.28 28.91
C PRO A 12 -65.43 2.64 27.53
N SER A 13 -64.92 3.46 26.61
CA SER A 13 -64.41 3.08 25.30
C SER A 13 -63.32 2.01 25.41
N GLY A 14 -63.51 0.88 24.73
CA GLY A 14 -62.50 -0.16 24.58
C GLY A 14 -61.33 0.34 23.75
N CYS A 15 -60.17 0.46 24.38
CA CYS A 15 -58.89 0.74 23.72
C CYS A 15 -58.41 -0.54 23.03
N ILE A 16 -58.25 -0.51 21.71
CA ILE A 16 -57.61 -1.57 20.93
C ILE A 16 -56.11 -1.53 21.23
N VAL A 17 -55.61 -2.53 21.94
CA VAL A 17 -54.16 -2.73 22.13
C VAL A 17 -53.61 -3.40 20.87
N VAL A 18 -53.00 -2.61 19.98
CA VAL A 18 -52.16 -3.14 18.91
C VAL A 18 -50.83 -3.58 19.52
N VAL A 19 -50.66 -4.89 19.71
CA VAL A 19 -49.37 -5.48 20.07
C VAL A 19 -48.48 -5.44 18.83
N MET A 20 -47.61 -4.41 18.73
CA MET A 20 -46.55 -4.40 17.73
C MET A 20 -45.47 -5.41 18.12
N PRO A 21 -45.03 -6.31 17.21
CA PRO A 21 -43.88 -7.14 17.50
C PRO A 21 -42.66 -6.24 17.70
N ARG A 22 -41.98 -6.41 18.84
CA ARG A 22 -40.65 -5.81 19.10
C ARG A 22 -39.67 -6.41 18.11
N VAL A 23 -39.47 -5.74 16.98
CA VAL A 23 -38.35 -6.00 16.09
C VAL A 23 -37.07 -5.64 16.85
N THR A 24 -36.27 -6.64 17.17
CA THR A 24 -34.94 -6.47 17.75
C THR A 24 -34.12 -5.61 16.80
N ARG A 25 -33.92 -4.32 17.12
CA ARG A 25 -32.95 -3.46 16.46
C ARG A 25 -31.55 -3.99 16.77
N GLY A 26 -31.05 -4.89 15.96
CA GLY A 26 -29.80 -5.58 16.28
C GLY A 26 -29.13 -6.32 15.14
N PHE A 27 -29.42 -6.00 13.87
CA PHE A 27 -28.56 -6.36 12.74
C PHE A 27 -28.76 -5.29 11.67
N VAL A 28 -28.05 -4.17 11.80
CA VAL A 28 -27.88 -3.25 10.67
C VAL A 28 -27.02 -4.01 9.67
N GLY A 29 -27.58 -4.29 8.48
CA GLY A 29 -26.87 -4.95 7.40
C GLY A 29 -25.48 -4.35 7.22
N ARG A 30 -24.48 -5.22 7.01
CA ARG A 30 -23.08 -4.85 6.80
C ARG A 30 -23.05 -3.69 5.79
N ARG A 31 -22.58 -2.50 6.20
CA ARG A 31 -22.40 -1.36 5.28
C ARG A 31 -21.68 -1.87 4.03
N PRO A 32 -22.10 -1.47 2.81
CA PRO A 32 -21.38 -1.82 1.60
C PRO A 32 -19.91 -1.46 1.80
N ARG A 33 -19.04 -2.46 1.67
CA ARG A 33 -17.61 -2.27 1.81
C ARG A 33 -17.10 -1.61 0.53
N ASP A 34 -16.30 -0.55 0.66
CA ASP A 34 -15.64 0.07 -0.49
C ASP A 34 -14.85 -1.01 -1.24
N SER A 35 -15.11 -1.16 -2.53
CA SER A 35 -14.50 -2.19 -3.37
C SER A 35 -13.01 -1.98 -3.59
N ARG A 36 -12.47 -0.80 -3.24
CA ARG A 36 -11.03 -0.49 -3.23
C ARG A 36 -10.33 -0.92 -1.95
N LEU A 37 -11.05 -1.40 -0.92
CA LEU A 37 -10.45 -1.90 0.31
C LEU A 37 -10.17 -3.41 0.22
N PRO A 38 -8.90 -3.84 0.21
CA PRO A 38 -8.55 -5.24 0.41
C PRO A 38 -9.08 -5.74 1.75
N PRO A 39 -9.43 -7.03 1.89
CA PRO A 39 -9.76 -7.68 3.18
C PRO A 39 -8.88 -7.25 4.36
N GLY A 40 -9.54 -7.01 5.51
CA GLY A 40 -8.88 -6.53 6.73
C GLY A 40 -8.40 -5.07 6.74
N GLN A 41 -8.58 -4.30 5.65
CA GLN A 41 -8.12 -2.91 5.59
C GLN A 41 -9.18 -1.85 5.96
N TYR A 42 -8.72 -0.71 6.48
CA TYR A 42 -9.48 0.55 6.62
C TYR A 42 -8.86 1.68 5.78
N ASP A 43 -9.67 2.69 5.43
CA ASP A 43 -9.20 3.89 4.72
C ASP A 43 -8.56 4.89 5.69
N ALA A 44 -7.31 5.28 5.43
CA ALA A 44 -6.57 6.28 6.20
C ALA A 44 -7.04 7.72 5.95
N GLY A 45 -7.96 7.94 5.00
CA GLY A 45 -8.46 9.26 4.64
C GLY A 45 -7.32 10.15 4.15
N ASP A 46 -7.24 11.38 4.66
CA ASP A 46 -6.19 12.34 4.28
C ASP A 46 -4.80 11.98 4.81
N GLN A 47 -4.72 11.12 5.83
CA GLN A 47 -3.45 10.76 6.45
C GLN A 47 -2.63 9.83 5.55
N TRP A 48 -1.33 10.10 5.44
CA TRP A 48 -0.35 9.16 4.90
C TRP A 48 0.57 8.70 6.04
N PRO A 49 0.27 7.58 6.72
CA PRO A 49 1.05 7.14 7.88
C PRO A 49 2.50 6.83 7.50
N VAL A 50 3.43 7.24 8.38
CA VAL A 50 4.83 6.83 8.30
C VAL A 50 5.05 5.64 9.20
N LEU A 51 5.39 4.50 8.57
CA LEU A 51 5.93 3.33 9.24
C LEU A 51 7.29 3.01 8.64
N THR A 52 8.27 2.75 9.49
CA THR A 52 9.61 2.35 9.06
C THR A 52 10.19 1.38 10.08
N ALA A 53 10.81 0.30 9.60
CA ALA A 53 11.61 -0.61 10.42
C ALA A 53 12.93 0.04 10.88
N GLU A 54 13.41 1.01 10.11
CA GLU A 54 14.72 1.63 10.26
C GLU A 54 14.62 3.12 10.60
N ARG A 55 15.71 3.68 11.11
CA ARG A 55 15.83 5.13 11.22
C ARG A 55 16.02 5.70 9.82
N ALA A 56 15.29 6.76 9.50
CA ALA A 56 15.51 7.46 8.24
C ALA A 56 16.99 7.89 8.12
N PRO A 57 17.71 7.53 7.05
CA PRO A 57 19.07 7.99 6.83
C PRO A 57 19.08 9.47 6.46
N HIS A 58 20.20 10.14 6.67
CA HIS A 58 20.47 11.42 6.02
C HIS A 58 21.20 11.10 4.72
N LEU A 59 20.52 11.28 3.59
CA LEU A 59 21.07 10.99 2.27
C LEU A 59 21.25 12.29 1.52
N ASP A 60 22.51 12.63 1.29
CA ASP A 60 22.90 13.67 0.37
C ASP A 60 22.85 13.11 -1.04
N THR A 61 22.28 13.86 -1.99
CA THR A 61 22.15 13.43 -3.39
C THR A 61 23.50 13.34 -4.11
N ASP A 62 24.56 13.95 -3.58
CA ASP A 62 25.92 13.89 -4.13
C ASP A 62 26.55 12.48 -4.05
N ARG A 63 26.11 11.67 -3.09
CA ARG A 63 26.58 10.31 -2.83
C ARG A 63 25.52 9.26 -3.06
N TRP A 64 24.33 9.69 -3.46
CA TRP A 64 23.26 8.78 -3.80
C TRP A 64 23.53 8.14 -5.16
N THR A 65 23.37 6.82 -5.21
CA THR A 65 23.35 6.05 -6.45
C THR A 65 22.19 5.06 -6.45
N PHE A 66 21.80 4.64 -7.65
CA PHE A 66 20.92 3.50 -7.87
C PHE A 66 21.59 2.50 -8.79
N ARG A 67 21.61 1.23 -8.40
CA ARG A 67 22.32 0.17 -9.11
C ARG A 67 21.41 -1.00 -9.47
N ILE A 68 21.55 -1.51 -10.70
CA ILE A 68 21.00 -2.80 -11.13
C ILE A 68 22.17 -3.74 -11.38
N GLU A 69 22.16 -4.89 -10.70
CA GLU A 69 23.26 -5.84 -10.72
C GLU A 69 22.82 -7.30 -10.68
N GLY A 70 23.77 -8.23 -10.67
CA GLY A 70 23.51 -9.65 -10.56
C GLY A 70 23.27 -10.31 -11.91
N LEU A 71 22.12 -10.97 -12.08
CA LEU A 71 21.81 -11.79 -13.26
C LEU A 71 21.32 -10.97 -14.46
N VAL A 72 22.18 -10.06 -14.93
CA VAL A 72 21.96 -9.11 -16.02
C VAL A 72 23.11 -9.19 -17.04
N GLU A 73 22.87 -8.70 -18.27
CA GLU A 73 23.89 -8.61 -19.32
C GLU A 73 24.97 -7.59 -18.97
N ARG A 74 24.58 -6.47 -18.37
CA ARG A 74 25.47 -5.43 -17.87
C ARG A 74 24.95 -4.86 -16.57
N GLU A 75 25.84 -4.73 -15.58
CA GLU A 75 25.52 -3.97 -14.38
C GLU A 75 25.49 -2.48 -14.73
N VAL A 76 24.48 -1.77 -14.21
CA VAL A 76 24.28 -0.35 -14.48
C VAL A 76 24.12 0.37 -13.15
N GLU A 77 24.79 1.50 -13.03
CA GLU A 77 24.69 2.40 -11.89
C GLU A 77 24.43 3.80 -12.41
N TRP A 78 23.51 4.51 -11.75
CA TRP A 78 23.22 5.90 -12.03
C TRP A 78 23.52 6.74 -10.79
N THR A 79 24.20 7.84 -11.00
CA THR A 79 24.24 8.96 -10.05
C THR A 79 22.89 9.69 -9.99
N TRP A 80 22.72 10.58 -9.02
CA TRP A 80 21.51 11.39 -8.90
C TRP A 80 21.20 12.22 -10.15
N ASP A 81 22.22 12.82 -10.77
CA ASP A 81 22.02 13.65 -11.97
C ASP A 81 21.67 12.79 -13.18
N GLU A 82 22.31 11.64 -13.35
CA GLU A 82 22.04 10.72 -14.46
C GLU A 82 20.65 10.09 -14.36
N ILE A 83 20.26 9.61 -13.17
CA ILE A 83 18.91 9.06 -12.99
C ILE A 83 17.85 10.15 -13.20
N GLY A 84 18.14 11.39 -12.79
CA GLY A 84 17.23 12.52 -12.92
C GLY A 84 16.96 12.94 -14.37
N ALA A 85 17.85 12.58 -15.29
CA ALA A 85 17.71 12.85 -16.72
C ALA A 85 16.82 11.83 -17.47
N LEU A 86 16.48 10.70 -16.84
CA LEU A 86 15.61 9.69 -17.45
C LEU A 86 14.14 10.14 -17.49
N PRO A 87 13.36 9.69 -18.49
CA PRO A 87 11.94 9.99 -18.58
C PRO A 87 11.18 9.55 -17.33
N ARG A 88 10.28 10.40 -16.85
CA ARG A 88 9.41 10.10 -15.71
C ARG A 88 7.99 9.84 -16.18
N GLU A 89 7.36 8.86 -15.57
CA GLU A 89 5.95 8.57 -15.68
C GLU A 89 5.20 8.92 -14.41
N ARG A 90 3.91 9.19 -14.58
CA ARG A 90 2.98 9.38 -13.48
C ARG A 90 2.20 8.10 -13.24
N TRP A 91 2.11 7.73 -11.96
CA TRP A 91 1.19 6.67 -11.53
C TRP A 91 0.20 7.21 -10.51
N ASP A 92 -1.08 6.92 -10.73
CA ASP A 92 -2.18 7.30 -9.84
C ASP A 92 -2.88 6.03 -9.35
N GLY A 93 -3.05 5.90 -8.03
CA GLY A 93 -3.75 4.75 -7.47
C GLY A 93 -3.69 4.67 -5.96
N ASP A 94 -4.04 3.51 -5.45
CA ASP A 94 -4.17 3.26 -4.02
C ASP A 94 -2.97 2.45 -3.51
N ILE A 95 -2.57 2.68 -2.27
CA ILE A 95 -1.52 1.89 -1.60
C ILE A 95 -2.08 1.23 -0.35
N HIS A 96 -1.59 0.03 -0.03
CA HIS A 96 -2.11 -0.79 1.06
C HIS A 96 -0.98 -1.22 1.99
N CYS A 97 -1.12 -0.96 3.28
CA CYS A 97 -0.16 -1.36 4.29
C CYS A 97 -0.59 -2.61 5.03
N VAL A 98 0.38 -3.45 5.35
CA VAL A 98 0.20 -4.66 6.15
C VAL A 98 -0.31 -4.38 7.57
N THR A 99 -0.12 -3.17 8.09
CA THR A 99 -0.68 -2.74 9.37
C THR A 99 -2.10 -2.20 9.25
N THR A 100 -2.89 -2.77 8.33
CA THR A 100 -4.34 -2.56 8.16
C THR A 100 -4.83 -1.26 7.52
N TRP A 101 -3.96 -0.30 7.19
CA TRP A 101 -4.41 0.94 6.53
C TRP A 101 -4.25 0.90 5.00
N SER A 102 -5.16 1.57 4.30
CA SER A 102 -5.08 1.85 2.86
C SER A 102 -5.14 3.35 2.64
N LYS A 103 -4.34 3.88 1.71
CA LYS A 103 -4.36 5.30 1.36
C LYS A 103 -4.75 5.42 -0.10
N PHE A 104 -5.86 6.09 -0.33
CA PHE A 104 -6.45 6.25 -1.66
C PHE A 104 -5.93 7.48 -2.40
N GLY A 105 -6.00 7.42 -3.73
CA GLY A 105 -5.74 8.57 -4.61
C GLY A 105 -4.31 9.11 -4.47
N MET A 106 -3.34 8.22 -4.28
CA MET A 106 -1.94 8.57 -4.30
C MET A 106 -1.51 8.88 -5.72
N ARG A 107 -0.71 9.94 -5.88
CA ARG A 107 -0.17 10.39 -7.15
C ARG A 107 1.33 10.42 -7.06
N TRP A 108 1.99 9.71 -7.94
CA TRP A 108 3.43 9.46 -7.90
C TRP A 108 4.07 9.88 -9.22
N SER A 109 5.32 10.31 -9.16
CA SER A 109 6.17 10.53 -10.34
C SER A 109 7.48 9.79 -10.15
N GLY A 110 7.89 9.03 -11.15
CA GLY A 110 9.05 8.16 -11.09
C GLY A 110 9.43 7.57 -12.43
N ILE A 111 10.53 6.83 -12.46
CA ILE A 111 10.98 6.12 -13.66
C ILE A 111 10.41 4.69 -13.59
N PRO A 112 9.79 4.17 -14.67
CA PRO A 112 9.38 2.78 -14.72
C PRO A 112 10.57 1.84 -14.45
N VAL A 113 10.36 0.82 -13.62
CA VAL A 113 11.41 -0.19 -13.38
C VAL A 113 11.71 -0.98 -14.65
N ASP A 114 10.74 -1.11 -15.56
CA ASP A 114 10.92 -1.67 -16.90
C ASP A 114 12.09 -1.02 -17.67
N ASP A 115 12.13 0.31 -17.74
CA ASP A 115 13.17 1.08 -18.46
C ASP A 115 14.56 0.88 -17.82
N LEU A 116 14.61 0.84 -16.49
CA LEU A 116 15.86 0.63 -15.75
C LEU A 116 16.39 -0.79 -15.99
N LEU A 117 15.50 -1.79 -15.95
CA LEU A 117 15.86 -3.17 -16.24
C LEU A 117 16.27 -3.34 -17.71
N GLU A 118 15.58 -2.71 -18.66
CA GLU A 118 15.96 -2.73 -20.08
C GLU A 118 17.41 -2.26 -20.29
N ALA A 119 17.83 -1.20 -19.61
CA ALA A 119 19.20 -0.71 -19.67
C ALA A 119 20.26 -1.72 -19.18
N ALA A 120 19.88 -2.63 -18.28
CA ALA A 120 20.75 -3.67 -17.71
C ALA A 120 20.66 -5.01 -18.45
N GLY A 121 19.51 -5.32 -19.06
CA GLY A 121 19.22 -6.56 -19.78
C GLY A 121 19.17 -7.78 -18.87
N PRO A 122 18.05 -8.10 -18.19
CA PRO A 122 17.95 -9.30 -17.37
C PRO A 122 18.14 -10.56 -18.20
N LEU A 123 18.97 -11.50 -17.74
CA LEU A 123 19.25 -12.73 -18.48
C LEU A 123 18.03 -13.67 -18.47
N PRO A 124 17.91 -14.64 -19.41
CA PRO A 124 16.73 -15.51 -19.52
C PRO A 124 16.36 -16.34 -18.28
N ARG A 125 17.33 -16.52 -17.35
CA ARG A 125 17.12 -17.23 -16.08
C ARG A 125 16.71 -16.31 -14.93
N ALA A 126 16.66 -15.00 -15.14
CA ALA A 126 16.20 -14.04 -14.14
C ALA A 126 14.72 -14.26 -13.81
N ARG A 127 14.42 -14.34 -12.51
CA ARG A 127 13.07 -14.60 -11.99
C ARG A 127 12.69 -13.73 -10.81
N PHE A 128 13.68 -13.22 -10.08
CA PHE A 128 13.49 -12.44 -8.87
C PHE A 128 14.40 -11.22 -8.85
N VAL A 129 14.05 -10.25 -8.01
CA VAL A 129 14.94 -9.17 -7.59
C VAL A 129 14.94 -9.08 -6.07
N VAL A 130 16.08 -8.75 -5.49
CA VAL A 130 16.12 -8.19 -4.13
C VAL A 130 16.31 -6.69 -4.28
N ALA A 131 15.36 -5.93 -3.73
CA ALA A 131 15.49 -4.49 -3.63
C ALA A 131 16.20 -4.13 -2.33
N HIS A 132 17.18 -3.22 -2.41
CA HIS A 132 18.03 -2.82 -1.29
C HIS A 132 17.84 -1.33 -0.99
N SER A 133 17.86 -0.95 0.28
CA SER A 133 17.94 0.46 0.69
C SER A 133 19.37 0.84 1.07
N HIS A 134 19.64 2.15 1.06
CA HIS A 134 20.87 2.74 1.61
C HIS A 134 21.01 2.55 3.13
N SER A 135 19.93 2.15 3.82
CA SER A 135 19.90 1.92 5.28
C SER A 135 20.03 0.46 5.69
N GLY A 136 20.09 -0.48 4.72
CA GLY A 136 20.28 -1.92 4.97
C GLY A 136 19.01 -2.77 4.83
N TYR A 137 17.85 -2.15 4.59
CA TYR A 137 16.60 -2.85 4.37
C TYR A 137 16.63 -3.59 3.04
N THR A 138 16.05 -4.79 3.04
CA THR A 138 15.92 -5.62 1.85
C THR A 138 14.52 -6.19 1.75
N THR A 139 14.04 -6.41 0.54
CA THR A 139 12.83 -7.18 0.27
C THR A 139 12.96 -7.88 -1.07
N ASN A 140 12.49 -9.12 -1.13
CA ASN A 140 12.44 -9.90 -2.35
C ASN A 140 11.15 -9.65 -3.12
N LEU A 141 11.25 -9.71 -4.45
CA LEU A 141 10.15 -9.53 -5.37
C LEU A 141 10.33 -10.49 -6.55
N PRO A 142 9.29 -11.21 -6.98
CA PRO A 142 9.28 -11.79 -8.32
C PRO A 142 9.55 -10.71 -9.36
N LEU A 143 10.39 -10.99 -10.36
CA LEU A 143 10.69 -10.05 -11.44
C LEU A 143 9.41 -9.62 -12.18
N ALA A 144 8.42 -10.52 -12.27
CA ALA A 144 7.12 -10.24 -12.86
C ALA A 144 6.25 -9.26 -12.04
N ASP A 145 6.55 -9.06 -10.75
CA ASP A 145 5.87 -8.06 -9.91
C ASP A 145 6.55 -6.67 -10.01
N VAL A 146 7.69 -6.54 -10.71
CA VAL A 146 8.34 -5.24 -10.97
C VAL A 146 8.48 -4.89 -12.45
N THR A 147 7.93 -5.72 -13.34
CA THR A 147 7.89 -5.51 -14.79
C THR A 147 6.45 -5.45 -15.30
N GLY A 148 6.27 -4.99 -16.54
CA GLY A 148 4.98 -4.84 -17.19
C GLY A 148 4.18 -3.66 -16.66
N GLY A 149 4.83 -2.54 -16.33
CA GLY A 149 4.17 -1.32 -15.86
C GLY A 149 3.62 -1.45 -14.45
N ARG A 150 4.30 -2.21 -13.59
CA ARG A 150 3.86 -2.52 -12.22
C ARG A 150 4.69 -1.86 -11.13
N ALA A 151 5.85 -1.29 -11.46
CA ALA A 151 6.73 -0.69 -10.47
C ALA A 151 7.49 0.53 -11.00
N TRP A 152 7.84 1.42 -10.07
CA TRP A 152 8.55 2.66 -10.37
C TRP A 152 9.64 2.94 -9.33
N LEU A 153 10.75 3.53 -9.78
CA LEU A 153 11.65 4.30 -8.93
C LEU A 153 11.06 5.71 -8.78
N ALA A 154 10.37 5.95 -7.67
CA ALA A 154 9.62 7.17 -7.42
C ALA A 154 10.44 8.24 -6.67
N PHE A 155 10.30 9.49 -7.09
CA PHE A 155 10.97 10.66 -6.50
C PHE A 155 9.98 11.65 -5.89
N ASP A 156 8.77 11.74 -6.45
CA ASP A 156 7.73 12.68 -6.04
C ASP A 156 6.45 11.94 -5.64
N ALA A 157 5.75 12.47 -4.65
CA ALA A 157 4.43 12.05 -4.26
C ALA A 157 3.55 13.26 -3.95
N GLN A 158 2.29 13.21 -4.37
CA GLN A 158 1.29 14.26 -4.15
C GLN A 158 1.71 15.66 -4.63
N GLY A 159 2.46 15.71 -5.73
CA GLY A 159 2.84 16.97 -6.39
C GLY A 159 4.10 17.63 -5.82
N GLY A 160 4.82 16.97 -4.92
CA GLY A 160 6.11 17.44 -4.42
C GLY A 160 7.11 16.31 -4.19
N PRO A 161 8.38 16.65 -3.90
CA PRO A 161 9.41 15.66 -3.65
C PRO A 161 9.08 14.82 -2.41
N LEU A 162 9.50 13.56 -2.43
CA LEU A 162 9.36 12.68 -1.28
C LEU A 162 10.05 13.27 -0.06
N THR A 163 9.31 13.37 1.05
CA THR A 163 9.94 13.68 2.33
C THR A 163 10.87 12.54 2.72
N ARG A 164 11.85 12.87 3.56
CA ARG A 164 12.78 11.89 4.12
C ARG A 164 12.05 10.72 4.77
N GLU A 165 11.01 10.99 5.55
CA GLU A 165 10.19 9.99 6.27
C GLU A 165 9.44 9.05 5.31
N HIS A 166 9.07 9.54 4.12
CA HIS A 166 8.40 8.77 3.08
C HIS A 166 9.33 8.09 2.08
N GLY A 167 10.64 8.17 2.31
CA GLY A 167 11.66 7.48 1.53
C GLY A 167 12.47 8.38 0.59
N GLY A 168 12.36 9.69 0.70
CA GLY A 168 13.17 10.63 -0.10
C GLY A 168 14.68 10.44 0.14
N PRO A 169 15.52 10.61 -0.89
CA PRO A 169 15.20 11.27 -2.16
C PRO A 169 14.52 10.36 -3.20
N ALA A 170 14.60 9.03 -3.04
CA ALA A 170 13.98 8.07 -3.95
C ALA A 170 13.51 6.81 -3.23
N ARG A 171 12.39 6.24 -3.68
CA ARG A 171 11.85 4.98 -3.18
C ARG A 171 11.42 4.07 -4.32
N LEU A 172 11.47 2.76 -4.08
CA LEU A 172 10.74 1.80 -4.91
C LEU A 172 9.25 1.90 -4.59
N LEU A 173 8.42 1.86 -5.63
CA LEU A 173 6.97 1.79 -5.57
C LEU A 173 6.50 0.52 -6.30
N VAL A 174 5.84 -0.38 -5.57
CA VAL A 174 5.18 -1.60 -6.08
C VAL A 174 3.76 -1.62 -5.50
N PRO A 175 2.82 -0.90 -6.13
CA PRO A 175 1.59 -0.49 -5.46
C PRO A 175 0.54 -1.60 -5.33
N HIS A 176 0.62 -2.67 -6.14
CA HIS A 176 -0.30 -3.81 -6.04
C HIS A 176 0.06 -4.79 -4.93
N LEU A 177 1.22 -4.64 -4.28
CA LEU A 177 1.63 -5.43 -3.12
C LEU A 177 1.54 -4.58 -1.85
N TYR A 178 1.59 -5.24 -0.69
CA TYR A 178 1.68 -4.54 0.57
C TYR A 178 2.93 -3.65 0.63
N PHE A 179 2.75 -2.47 1.22
CA PHE A 179 3.68 -1.36 1.06
C PHE A 179 5.08 -1.55 1.68
N TRP A 180 5.32 -2.64 2.41
CA TRP A 180 6.69 -2.99 2.85
C TRP A 180 7.57 -3.42 1.67
N LYS A 181 6.96 -3.90 0.58
CA LYS A 181 7.64 -4.20 -0.70
C LYS A 181 8.13 -2.94 -1.42
N SER A 182 7.53 -1.79 -1.11
CA SER A 182 7.91 -0.48 -1.68
C SER A 182 9.03 0.17 -0.87
N VAL A 183 10.27 -0.29 -1.08
CA VAL A 183 11.49 0.10 -0.34
C VAL A 183 11.69 1.61 -0.29
N LYS A 184 11.83 2.16 0.92
CA LYS A 184 12.26 3.55 1.13
C LYS A 184 13.77 3.69 0.97
N TRP A 185 14.24 4.86 0.53
CA TRP A 185 15.68 5.15 0.39
C TRP A 185 16.40 4.11 -0.47
N VAL A 186 15.76 3.75 -1.58
CA VAL A 186 16.20 2.62 -2.40
C VAL A 186 17.57 2.92 -3.01
N ALA A 187 18.43 1.91 -3.00
CA ALA A 187 19.79 1.92 -3.52
C ALA A 187 19.96 1.06 -4.77
N GLY A 188 19.06 0.12 -5.03
CA GLY A 188 19.19 -0.72 -6.21
C GLY A 188 18.35 -1.98 -6.19
N LEU A 189 18.47 -2.74 -7.29
CA LEU A 189 17.87 -4.06 -7.49
C LEU A 189 18.96 -5.05 -7.89
N ARG A 190 19.10 -6.14 -7.13
CA ARG A 190 19.93 -7.28 -7.52
C ARG A 190 19.06 -8.35 -8.14
N VAL A 191 19.30 -8.68 -9.40
CA VAL A 191 18.54 -9.65 -10.18
C VAL A 191 19.05 -11.07 -9.93
N LEU A 192 18.13 -12.01 -9.69
CA LEU A 192 18.43 -13.37 -9.26
C LEU A 192 17.60 -14.42 -10.03
N ALA A 193 18.11 -15.65 -10.05
CA ALA A 193 17.40 -16.81 -10.60
C ALA A 193 16.44 -17.45 -9.59
N GLU A 194 16.78 -17.39 -8.31
CA GLU A 194 16.03 -17.96 -7.19
C GLU A 194 15.63 -16.86 -6.22
N ASP A 195 14.58 -17.12 -5.45
CA ASP A 195 14.08 -16.17 -4.48
C ASP A 195 15.03 -16.10 -3.27
N GLU A 196 15.23 -14.90 -2.73
CA GLU A 196 16.11 -14.65 -1.59
C GLU A 196 15.40 -13.74 -0.58
N PRO A 197 14.77 -14.29 0.48
CA PRO A 197 13.94 -13.53 1.41
C PRO A 197 14.66 -12.32 2.00
N GLY A 198 13.97 -11.17 2.03
CA GLY A 198 14.47 -9.92 2.60
C GLY A 198 14.28 -9.79 4.10
N PHE A 199 14.26 -8.55 4.60
CA PHE A 199 14.18 -8.28 6.03
C PHE A 199 12.90 -8.83 6.65
N TRP A 200 11.72 -8.40 6.18
CA TRP A 200 10.47 -8.83 6.79
C TRP A 200 10.13 -10.28 6.48
N GLU A 201 10.53 -10.78 5.33
CA GLU A 201 10.26 -12.14 4.90
C GLU A 201 11.01 -13.15 5.77
N ARG A 202 12.27 -12.85 6.12
CA ARG A 202 13.03 -13.59 7.15
C ARG A 202 12.43 -13.47 8.55
N ASN A 203 11.61 -12.47 8.81
CA ASN A 203 10.94 -12.22 10.09
C ASN A 203 9.46 -12.65 10.08
N GLY A 204 9.09 -13.58 9.18
CA GLY A 204 7.77 -14.22 9.18
C GLY A 204 6.69 -13.52 8.37
N TYR A 205 7.03 -12.46 7.62
CA TYR A 205 6.11 -11.87 6.65
C TYR A 205 6.09 -12.71 5.36
N HIS A 206 4.98 -12.65 4.63
CA HIS A 206 4.79 -13.44 3.42
C HIS A 206 5.77 -13.02 2.30
N ASP A 207 6.28 -13.99 1.52
CA ASP A 207 7.28 -13.72 0.46
C ASP A 207 6.78 -12.78 -0.65
N ARG A 208 5.53 -12.95 -1.12
CA ARG A 208 4.91 -12.06 -2.11
C ARG A 208 4.22 -10.81 -1.53
N GLY A 209 3.28 -10.97 -0.60
CA GLY A 209 2.63 -9.83 0.05
C GLY A 209 1.43 -9.23 -0.69
N ASP A 210 0.57 -10.02 -1.32
CA ASP A 210 -0.65 -9.55 -1.99
C ASP A 210 -1.76 -9.14 -1.00
N PRO A 211 -2.20 -7.87 -0.97
CA PRO A 211 -3.19 -7.39 -0.03
C PRO A 211 -4.60 -7.96 -0.25
N TRP A 212 -4.95 -8.29 -1.49
CA TRP A 212 -6.27 -8.83 -1.82
C TRP A 212 -6.43 -10.28 -1.38
N ARG A 213 -5.31 -10.99 -1.27
CA ARG A 213 -5.25 -12.37 -0.80
C ARG A 213 -4.91 -12.48 0.70
N GLU A 214 -4.83 -11.35 1.40
CA GLU A 214 -4.43 -11.27 2.81
C GLU A 214 -3.08 -11.93 3.11
N GLN A 215 -2.15 -11.94 2.16
CA GLN A 215 -0.81 -12.50 2.32
C GLN A 215 0.03 -11.60 3.22
N ARG A 216 -0.15 -11.67 4.54
CA ARG A 216 0.54 -10.83 5.53
C ARG A 216 1.75 -11.55 6.09
N PHE A 217 1.59 -12.82 6.42
CA PHE A 217 2.56 -13.66 7.10
C PHE A 217 2.82 -14.97 6.36
N GLN A 218 3.91 -15.65 6.72
CA GLN A 218 4.22 -16.97 6.20
C GLN A 218 3.10 -17.95 6.54
N GLY A 219 2.63 -18.69 5.54
CA GLY A 219 1.54 -19.66 5.67
C GLY A 219 0.14 -19.16 5.28
N ASP A 220 -0.01 -17.87 4.97
CA ASP A 220 -1.23 -17.29 4.38
C ASP A 220 -1.48 -17.70 2.92
#